data_AF-A0A8S3JVI5-F1
#
_entry.id   AF-A0A8S3JVI5-F1
#
_cell.length_a   1.000
_cell.length_b   1.000
_cell.length_c   1.000
_cell.angle_alpha   90.00
_cell.angle_beta   90.00
_cell.angle_gamma   90.00
#
_symmetry.space_group_name_H-M   'P 1'
#
loop_
_entity.id
_entity.type
_entity.pdbx_description
1 polymer ?
#
loop_
_entity_poly.entity_id
_entity_poly.type
_entity_poly.pdbx_seq_one_letter_code
_entity_poly.pdbx_strand_id
1 'polypeptide(L)'
;MNNQENEYINRLITIREKQTEIWKEQLMLEIRIHCKFLPQNFDHLENFISPIDYLPLNNNAKAIEINNKHFRIIQEAKRQWLNYFLNIYEVKIQ
;
A
#
# COMPACT_ATOMS: atom_id res chain seq x y z
N MET A 1 -25.84 -26.94 25.49
CA MET A 1 -25.22 -25.62 25.72
C MET A 1 -26.32 -24.62 25.92
N ASN A 2 -26.22 -23.83 26.99
CA ASN A 2 -27.23 -22.86 27.36
C ASN A 2 -27.17 -21.65 26.40
N ASN A 3 -28.29 -21.00 26.10
CA ASN A 3 -28.32 -19.88 25.15
C ASN A 3 -27.36 -18.74 25.57
N GLN A 4 -27.18 -18.53 26.87
CA GLN A 4 -26.22 -17.60 27.44
C GLN A 4 -24.75 -17.99 27.19
N GLU A 5 -24.42 -19.28 27.17
CA GLU A 5 -23.05 -19.74 26.87
C GLU A 5 -22.70 -19.49 25.40
N ASN A 6 -23.64 -19.74 24.49
CA ASN A 6 -23.44 -19.46 23.07
C ASN A 6 -23.27 -17.96 22.80
N GLU A 7 -24.05 -17.12 23.47
CA GLU A 7 -23.93 -15.66 23.35
C GLU A 7 -22.58 -15.14 23.89
N TYR A 8 -22.12 -15.73 25.00
CA TYR A 8 -20.80 -15.43 25.57
C TYR A 8 -19.66 -15.84 24.63
N ILE A 9 -19.72 -17.04 24.05
CA ILE A 9 -18.71 -17.52 23.10
C ILE A 9 -18.66 -16.63 21.85
N ASN A 10 -19.83 -16.26 21.30
CA ASN A 10 -19.89 -15.36 20.14
C ASN A 10 -19.25 -14.00 20.43
N ARG A 11 -19.50 -13.43 21.62
CA ARG A 11 -18.81 -12.19 22.04
C ARG A 11 -17.29 -12.35 22.10
N LEU A 12 -16.80 -13.48 22.61
CA LEU A 12 -15.35 -13.74 22.66
C LEU A 12 -14.74 -13.86 21.26
N ILE A 13 -15.44 -14.51 20.33
CA ILE A 13 -15.01 -14.60 18.92
C ILE A 13 -14.92 -13.20 18.30
N THR A 14 -15.96 -12.37 18.44
CA THR A 14 -15.94 -11.00 17.91
C THR A 14 -14.82 -10.15 18.51
N ILE A 15 -14.53 -10.31 19.81
CA ILE A 15 -13.38 -9.63 20.44
C ILE A 15 -12.07 -10.08 19.80
N ARG A 16 -11.92 -11.39 19.54
CA ARG A 16 -10.72 -11.96 18.93
C ARG A 16 -10.51 -11.48 17.49
N GLU A 17 -11.58 -11.35 16.71
CA GLU A 17 -11.55 -10.80 15.35
C GLU A 17 -11.07 -9.35 15.37
N LYS A 18 -11.65 -8.51 16.24
CA LYS A 18 -11.23 -7.11 16.40
C LYS A 18 -9.77 -6.98 16.86
N GLN A 19 -9.33 -7.83 17.79
CA GLN A 19 -7.92 -7.87 18.23
C GLN A 19 -6.98 -8.18 17.05
N THR A 20 -7.40 -9.09 16.16
CA THR A 20 -6.62 -9.45 14.97
C THR A 20 -6.53 -8.30 13.98
N GLU A 21 -7.60 -7.54 13.77
CA GLU A 21 -7.59 -6.34 12.92
C GLU A 21 -6.65 -5.27 13.48
N ILE A 22 -6.75 -4.98 14.78
CA ILE A 22 -5.88 -4.02 15.47
C ILE A 22 -4.40 -4.42 15.37
N TRP A 23 -4.09 -5.71 15.56
CA TRP A 23 -2.71 -6.19 15.43
C TRP A 23 -2.18 -6.07 14.00
N LYS A 24 -3.01 -6.29 12.98
CA LYS A 24 -2.60 -6.06 11.58
C LYS A 24 -2.29 -4.58 11.33
N GLU A 25 -3.13 -3.68 11.82
CA GLU A 25 -2.88 -2.23 11.67
C GLU A 25 -1.62 -1.79 12.41
N GLN A 26 -1.40 -2.28 13.63
CA GLN A 26 -0.18 -2.02 14.40
C GLN A 26 1.06 -2.57 13.70
N LEU A 27 1.01 -3.79 13.19
CA LEU A 27 2.12 -4.38 12.42
C LEU A 27 2.43 -3.55 11.17
N MET A 28 1.41 -3.09 10.44
CA MET A 28 1.59 -2.21 9.27
C MET A 28 2.21 -0.86 9.65
N LEU A 29 1.85 -0.31 10.80
CA LEU A 29 2.45 0.90 11.36
C LEU A 29 3.91 0.66 11.77
N GLU A 30 4.20 -0.45 12.44
CA GLU A 30 5.56 -0.83 12.83
C GLU A 30 6.45 -1.08 11.62
N ILE A 31 5.94 -1.77 10.59
CA ILE A 31 6.58 -1.92 9.26
C ILE A 31 6.91 -0.54 8.67
N ARG A 32 5.94 0.38 8.64
CA ARG A 32 6.15 1.74 8.11
C ARG A 32 7.21 2.51 8.89
N ILE A 33 7.23 2.39 10.21
CA ILE A 33 8.12 3.15 11.10
C ILE A 33 9.53 2.54 11.16
N HIS A 34 9.64 1.24 11.38
CA HIS A 34 10.91 0.59 11.69
C HIS A 34 11.75 0.32 10.46
N CYS A 35 11.13 0.03 9.33
CA CYS A 35 11.90 -0.68 8.31
C CYS A 35 12.58 0.20 7.28
N LYS A 36 12.30 1.51 7.18
CA LYS A 36 12.67 2.23 5.94
C LYS A 36 12.27 1.36 4.72
N PHE A 37 11.09 0.73 4.80
CA PHE A 37 10.70 -0.49 4.04
C PHE A 37 10.62 -0.26 2.53
N LEU A 38 10.58 1.01 2.17
CA LEU A 38 10.63 1.45 0.80
C LEU A 38 12.11 1.60 0.42
N PRO A 39 12.56 1.03 -0.71
CA PRO A 39 13.85 1.36 -1.28
C PRO A 39 14.04 2.87 -1.22
N GLN A 40 15.23 3.38 -0.91
CA GLN A 40 15.50 4.83 -0.90
C GLN A 40 15.02 5.51 -2.21
N ASN A 41 14.97 4.76 -3.29
CA ASN A 41 14.53 5.19 -4.62
C ASN A 41 13.01 5.16 -4.84
N PHE A 42 12.19 4.69 -3.89
CA PHE A 42 10.74 4.67 -4.01
C PHE A 42 10.16 6.07 -4.06
N ASP A 43 10.68 6.97 -3.23
CA ASP A 43 10.33 8.39 -3.29
C ASP A 43 10.90 9.03 -4.57
N HIS A 44 11.99 8.49 -5.12
CA HIS A 44 12.62 8.93 -6.37
C HIS A 44 12.08 8.23 -7.63
N LEU A 45 11.01 7.43 -7.55
CA LEU A 45 10.47 6.71 -8.70
C LEU A 45 10.02 7.67 -9.82
N GLU A 46 9.57 8.86 -9.42
CA GLU A 46 9.18 9.97 -10.30
C GLU A 46 10.37 10.52 -11.10
N ASN A 47 11.59 10.41 -10.56
CA ASN A 47 12.80 10.82 -11.26
C ASN A 47 13.25 9.78 -12.29
N PHE A 48 12.90 8.51 -12.07
CA PHE A 48 13.23 7.40 -12.98
C PHE A 48 12.27 7.29 -14.15
N ILE A 49 10.98 7.45 -13.87
CA ILE A 49 9.95 7.57 -14.88
C ILE A 49 9.87 9.06 -15.16
N SER A 50 10.88 9.64 -15.82
CA SER A 50 10.79 11.04 -16.24
C SER A 50 9.76 11.12 -17.39
N PRO A 51 8.92 12.17 -17.44
CA PRO A 51 8.08 12.39 -18.60
C PRO A 51 8.99 12.49 -19.84
N ILE A 52 8.57 11.87 -20.94
CA ILE A 52 9.28 11.97 -22.22
C ILE A 52 9.09 13.42 -22.68
N ASP A 53 9.96 14.32 -22.22
CA ASP A 53 9.91 15.78 -22.40
C ASP A 53 10.17 16.24 -23.85
N TYR A 54 10.13 15.34 -24.81
CA TYR A 54 10.53 15.60 -26.19
C TYR A 54 9.46 16.28 -27.06
N LEU A 55 8.32 16.70 -26.50
CA LEU A 55 7.28 17.35 -27.29
C LEU A 55 7.03 18.77 -26.79
N PRO A 56 7.35 19.81 -27.60
CA PRO A 56 6.93 21.16 -27.30
C PRO A 56 5.41 21.21 -27.45
N LEU A 57 4.71 20.96 -26.34
CA LEU A 57 3.26 20.97 -26.29
C LEU A 57 2.82 22.42 -26.26
N ASN A 58 2.65 22.99 -27.45
CA ASN A 58 2.06 24.31 -27.65
C ASN A 58 0.56 24.37 -27.25
N ASN A 59 0.08 23.40 -26.47
CA ASN A 59 -1.32 23.14 -26.20
C ASN A 59 -1.49 22.64 -24.75
N ASN A 60 -1.86 23.57 -23.86
CA ASN A 60 -1.92 23.36 -22.41
C ASN A 60 -2.78 22.15 -22.00
N ALA A 61 -3.88 21.88 -22.72
CA ALA A 61 -4.75 20.74 -22.43
C ALA A 61 -4.04 19.38 -22.61
N LYS A 62 -3.22 19.24 -23.66
CA LYS A 62 -2.45 18.00 -23.89
C LYS A 62 -1.33 17.82 -22.87
N ALA A 63 -0.71 18.91 -22.43
CA ALA A 63 0.29 18.86 -21.36
C ALA A 63 -0.34 18.37 -20.03
N ILE A 64 -1.53 18.87 -19.68
CA ILE A 64 -2.27 18.42 -18.51
C ILE A 64 -2.63 16.94 -18.61
N GLU A 65 -3.13 16.49 -19.76
CA GLU A 65 -3.48 15.07 -19.99
C GLU A 65 -2.26 14.15 -19.85
N ILE A 66 -1.12 14.52 -20.43
CA ILE A 66 0.12 13.76 -20.35
C ILE A 66 0.63 13.70 -18.91
N ASN A 67 0.59 14.81 -18.17
CA ASN A 67 0.97 14.85 -16.76
C ASN A 67 0.07 13.97 -15.90
N ASN A 68 -1.25 13.99 -16.13
CA ASN A 68 -2.20 13.14 -15.40
C ASN A 68 -1.97 11.65 -15.69
N LYS A 69 -1.70 11.30 -16.95
CA LYS A 69 -1.37 9.92 -17.34
C LYS A 69 -0.07 9.46 -16.69
N HIS A 70 0.93 10.34 -16.69
CA HIS A 70 2.23 10.10 -16.08
C HIS A 70 2.12 9.85 -14.58
N PHE A 71 1.41 10.72 -13.87
CA PHE A 71 1.12 10.56 -12.44
C PHE A 71 0.45 9.21 -12.15
N ARG A 72 -0.57 8.83 -12.95
CA ARG A 72 -1.27 7.55 -12.78
C ARG A 72 -0.33 6.35 -12.94
N ILE A 73 0.60 6.40 -13.89
CA ILE A 73 1.60 5.34 -14.11
C ILE A 73 2.53 5.20 -12.92
N ILE A 74 3.04 6.32 -12.38
CA ILE A 74 3.90 6.32 -11.18
C ILE A 74 3.16 5.71 -9.99
N GLN A 75 1.92 6.13 -9.74
CA GLN A 75 1.16 5.63 -8.59
C GLN A 75 0.89 4.13 -8.70
N GLU A 76 0.58 3.63 -9.90
CA GLU A 76 0.40 2.21 -10.12
C GLU A 76 1.70 1.43 -9.93
N ALA A 77 2.84 1.94 -10.41
CA ALA A 77 4.15 1.34 -10.21
C ALA A 77 4.53 1.28 -8.72
N LYS A 78 4.33 2.39 -7.97
CA LYS A 78 4.51 2.45 -6.51
C LYS A 78 3.65 1.38 -5.80
N ARG A 79 2.39 1.24 -6.20
CA ARG A 79 1.47 0.23 -5.64
C ARG A 79 1.94 -1.20 -5.91
N GLN A 80 2.31 -1.53 -7.14
CA GLN A 80 2.80 -2.86 -7.48
C GLN A 80 4.10 -3.20 -6.76
N TRP A 81 5.00 -2.22 -6.63
CA TRP A 81 6.26 -2.42 -5.95
C TRP A 81 6.09 -2.69 -4.46
N LEU A 82 5.18 -1.95 -3.81
CA LEU A 82 4.79 -2.20 -2.42
C LEU A 82 4.22 -3.60 -2.23
N ASN A 83 3.29 -4.01 -3.09
CA ASN A 83 2.68 -5.35 -3.02
C ASN A 83 3.73 -6.46 -3.19
N TYR A 84 4.65 -6.30 -4.13
CA TYR A 84 5.73 -7.26 -4.35
C TYR A 84 6.64 -7.39 -3.11
N PHE A 85 7.02 -6.26 -2.52
CA PHE A 85 7.82 -6.27 -1.30
C PHE A 85 7.06 -6.93 -0.13
N LEU A 86 5.81 -6.59 0.10
CA LEU A 86 5.01 -7.22 1.15
C LEU A 86 4.92 -8.74 0.97
N ASN A 87 4.69 -9.21 -0.26
CA ASN A 87 4.65 -10.65 -0.56
C ASN A 87 5.98 -11.36 -0.30
N ILE A 88 7.12 -10.76 -0.68
CA ILE A 88 8.44 -11.36 -0.40
C ILE A 88 8.64 -11.54 1.10
N TYR A 89 8.21 -10.57 1.90
CA TYR A 89 8.38 -10.61 3.34
C TYR A 89 7.43 -11.57 4.02
N GLU A 90 6.17 -11.66 3.57
CA GLU A 90 5.22 -12.67 4.03
C GLU A 90 5.79 -14.09 3.83
N VAL A 91 6.41 -14.35 2.68
CA VAL A 91 7.08 -15.63 2.38
C VAL A 91 8.32 -15.87 3.27
N LYS A 92 9.02 -14.83 3.71
CA LYS A 92 10.19 -14.96 4.61
C LYS A 92 9.82 -15.15 6.08
N ILE A 93 8.61 -14.77 6.46
CA ILE A 93 8.10 -14.88 7.83
C ILE A 93 7.42 -16.24 8.07
N GLN A 94 6.93 -16.90 7.00
CA GLN A 94 6.42 -18.27 7.01
C GLN A 94 7.54 -19.31 7.05
#